data_AF-A0A1F6ZTI3-F1
#
_entry.id   AF-A0A1F6ZTI3-F1
#
_cell.length_a   1.000
_cell.length_b   1.000
_cell.length_c   1.000
_cell.angle_alpha   90.00
_cell.angle_beta   90.00
_cell.angle_gamma   90.00
#
_symmetry.space_group_name_H-M   'P 1'
#
loop_
_entity.id
_entity.type
_entity.pdbx_description
1 polymer ?
#
loop_
_entity_poly.entity_id
_entity_poly.type
_entity_poly.pdbx_seq_one_letter_code
_entity_poly.pdbx_strand_id
1 'polypeptide(L)'
;MTPEETFNQQVWQILQRLKEEILATASGKPIKYRLPNIVGAGIIPKERREQIIYKLQEWSALRVRENPFELPESTEDTLYLDIEQGGFDAIYSRFQKTCDPTAYLNEYGRHFYNGQDNPPEFSNLTTPISETSLLVDRLESVYQRVKQMVEPKAFFSNLFEYVDTYFRVDLLKGVIGAFRELEDIETSAMKKLETDAYSEIDKTFQELQAYCSKSNIQNALIAEAIKDYRSYEKGTIESSEGPLSGRMGEVEDMLRGLAVTKTSSHLQFVSRYAELTEDGLIRKYTFSPSFVEHKRENDKQERLRETRPWFSWNKLYTFHNLYSDHESVYQHYIKAGRPMTALSAGMLADELNIILTKPQDPNCYVREFHPATYLGYLEKVHLFSKELLVKFEEYEKQQKIEQQPSKEEPKQAEIAKTWYFDSKNNSLHINQTKIRFKNDSLRSGLLRIFSKNKNNQTSEHHFTELFAQINGSEPADVKKAKRKMYDAAQGLVAQIATKTGQQNFLICTSSTVRVSSQFSYKKL
;
A
#
# COMPACT_ATOMS: atom_id res chain seq x y z
N MET A 1 4.06 6.38 28.15
CA MET A 1 2.67 6.72 27.83
C MET A 1 2.44 6.27 26.41
N THR A 2 1.44 5.44 26.15
CA THR A 2 1.10 5.04 24.78
C THR A 2 0.57 6.26 24.00
N PRO A 3 0.59 6.24 22.66
CA PRO A 3 -0.05 7.30 21.86
C PRO A 3 -1.52 7.51 22.24
N GLU A 4 -2.22 6.43 22.61
CA GLU A 4 -3.62 6.40 23.05
C GLU A 4 -3.80 7.05 24.44
N GLU A 5 -2.94 6.71 25.41
CA GLU A 5 -2.92 7.37 26.72
C GLU A 5 -2.62 8.86 26.59
N THR A 6 -1.71 9.21 25.67
CA THR A 6 -1.34 10.60 25.38
C THR A 6 -2.54 11.35 24.79
N PHE A 7 -3.28 10.75 23.86
CA PHE A 7 -4.51 11.33 23.31
C PHE A 7 -5.60 11.50 24.36
N ASN A 8 -5.87 10.47 25.17
CA ASN A 8 -6.88 10.54 26.23
C ASN A 8 -6.57 11.63 27.25
N GLN A 9 -5.30 11.80 27.63
CA GLN A 9 -4.88 12.90 28.48
C GLN A 9 -5.08 14.27 27.81
N GLN A 10 -4.83 14.37 26.52
CA GLN A 10 -5.04 15.62 25.78
C GLN A 10 -6.52 15.99 25.64
N VAL A 11 -7.38 15.01 25.38
CA VAL A 11 -8.84 15.18 25.40
C VAL A 11 -9.31 15.60 26.79
N TRP A 12 -8.80 14.96 27.84
CA TRP A 12 -9.12 15.30 29.21
C TRP A 12 -8.72 16.74 29.57
N GLN A 13 -7.50 17.17 29.22
CA GLN A 13 -7.04 18.55 29.41
C GLN A 13 -7.95 19.58 28.72
N ILE A 14 -8.41 19.28 27.50
CA ILE A 14 -9.31 20.16 26.76
C ILE A 14 -10.70 20.19 27.41
N LEU A 15 -11.24 19.04 27.82
CA LEU A 15 -12.53 18.95 28.52
C LEU A 15 -12.52 19.70 29.86
N GLN A 16 -11.44 19.60 30.64
CA GLN A 16 -11.28 20.35 31.89
C GLN A 16 -11.32 21.86 31.64
N ARG A 17 -10.56 22.33 30.64
CA ARG A 17 -10.56 23.73 30.25
C ARG A 17 -11.92 24.21 29.74
N LEU A 18 -12.62 23.39 28.97
CA LEU A 18 -13.99 23.69 28.54
C LEU A 18 -14.96 23.74 29.73
N LYS A 19 -14.81 22.86 30.74
CA LYS A 19 -15.64 22.91 31.96
C LYS A 19 -15.42 24.19 32.76
N GLU A 20 -14.19 24.65 32.88
CA GLU A 20 -13.87 25.95 33.50
C GLU A 20 -14.55 27.11 32.75
N GLU A 21 -14.46 27.12 31.42
CA GLU A 21 -15.10 28.14 30.58
C GLU A 21 -16.64 28.06 30.60
N ILE A 22 -17.23 26.85 30.72
CA ILE A 22 -18.67 26.65 30.92
C ILE A 22 -19.13 27.32 32.22
N LEU A 23 -18.35 27.17 33.30
CA LEU A 23 -18.67 27.75 34.60
C LEU A 23 -18.48 29.27 34.63
N ALA A 24 -17.54 29.80 33.83
CA ALA A 24 -17.27 31.22 33.71
C ALA A 24 -18.23 31.95 32.76
N THR A 25 -18.88 31.25 31.83
CA THR A 25 -19.77 31.81 30.81
C THR A 25 -21.22 31.80 31.29
N ALA A 26 -21.98 32.87 31.04
CA ALA A 26 -23.41 32.92 31.39
C ALA A 26 -24.20 31.84 30.63
N SER A 27 -25.15 31.19 31.32
CA SER A 27 -25.96 30.10 30.76
C SER A 27 -26.61 30.47 29.42
N GLY A 28 -26.49 29.58 28.42
CA GLY A 28 -27.04 29.78 27.07
C GLY A 28 -26.20 30.68 26.14
N LYS A 29 -25.01 31.14 26.56
CA LYS A 29 -24.07 31.86 25.69
C LYS A 29 -22.97 30.94 25.16
N PRO A 30 -22.46 31.21 23.94
CA PRO A 30 -21.36 30.44 23.38
C PRO A 30 -20.07 30.70 24.14
N ILE A 31 -19.25 29.65 24.25
CA ILE A 31 -17.96 29.68 24.90
C ILE A 31 -16.91 30.18 23.93
N LYS A 32 -16.09 31.13 24.39
CA LYS A 32 -14.94 31.62 23.65
C LYS A 32 -13.71 30.76 23.95
N TYR A 33 -13.37 29.84 23.07
CA TYR A 33 -12.20 28.98 23.21
C TYR A 33 -11.02 29.49 22.37
N ARG A 34 -9.95 29.96 23.03
CA ARG A 34 -8.75 30.46 22.35
C ARG A 34 -7.80 29.31 22.01
N LEU A 35 -7.31 29.28 20.77
CA LEU A 35 -6.26 28.37 20.32
C LEU A 35 -4.90 29.07 20.50
N PRO A 36 -4.10 28.74 21.52
CA PRO A 36 -2.83 29.41 21.73
C PRO A 36 -1.78 28.97 20.69
N ASN A 37 -1.11 29.92 20.05
CA ASN A 37 0.00 29.71 19.11
C ASN A 37 1.35 29.38 19.79
N ILE A 38 1.33 28.80 21.00
CA ILE A 38 2.54 28.55 21.79
C ILE A 38 3.01 27.10 21.56
N VAL A 39 4.29 26.93 21.22
CA VAL A 39 4.94 25.62 21.03
C VAL A 39 5.86 25.32 22.20
N GLY A 40 5.74 24.15 22.83
CA GLY A 40 6.56 23.73 23.95
C GLY A 40 6.28 22.29 24.41
N ALA A 41 7.22 21.70 25.15
CA ALA A 41 7.06 20.34 25.67
C ALA A 41 5.84 20.26 26.63
N GLY A 42 4.91 19.34 26.35
CA GLY A 42 3.67 19.18 27.11
C GLY A 42 2.52 20.10 26.69
N ILE A 43 2.72 20.99 25.70
CA ILE A 43 1.67 21.85 25.13
C ILE A 43 1.08 21.15 23.90
N ILE A 44 -0.25 20.98 23.88
CA ILE A 44 -0.96 20.41 22.72
C ILE A 44 -0.83 21.40 21.55
N PRO A 45 -0.27 21.00 20.38
CA PRO A 45 -0.18 21.84 19.19
C PRO A 45 -1.55 22.36 18.73
N LYS A 46 -1.57 23.52 18.05
CA LYS A 46 -2.81 24.19 17.61
C LYS A 46 -3.68 23.25 16.77
N GLU A 47 -3.09 22.63 15.76
CA GLU A 47 -3.76 21.71 14.84
C GLU A 47 -4.35 20.51 15.59
N ARG A 48 -3.62 20.02 16.61
CA ARG A 48 -4.05 18.87 17.41
C ARG A 48 -5.17 19.21 18.39
N ARG A 49 -5.23 20.46 18.90
CA ARG A 49 -6.39 20.91 19.70
C ARG A 49 -7.63 21.04 18.85
N GLU A 50 -7.49 21.63 17.68
CA GLU A 50 -8.59 21.82 16.75
C GLU A 50 -9.19 20.46 16.36
N GLN A 51 -8.35 19.46 16.05
CA GLN A 51 -8.78 18.08 15.83
C GLN A 51 -9.58 17.50 17.00
N ILE A 52 -9.13 17.73 18.24
CA ILE A 52 -9.85 17.24 19.43
C ILE A 52 -11.20 17.94 19.59
N ILE A 53 -11.28 19.25 19.34
CA ILE A 53 -12.54 20.02 19.42
C ILE A 53 -13.56 19.50 18.40
N TYR A 54 -13.14 19.25 17.15
CA TYR A 54 -14.02 18.65 16.15
C TYR A 54 -14.47 17.24 16.52
N LYS A 55 -13.62 16.45 17.20
CA LYS A 55 -14.03 15.13 17.73
C LYS A 55 -15.09 15.23 18.83
N LEU A 56 -14.98 16.24 19.70
CA LEU A 56 -16.00 16.53 20.71
C LEU A 56 -17.33 16.95 20.06
N GLN A 57 -17.28 17.63 18.91
CA GLN A 57 -18.47 17.96 18.12
C GLN A 57 -19.15 16.71 17.56
N GLU A 58 -18.39 15.79 16.96
CA GLU A 58 -18.92 14.51 16.46
C GLU A 58 -19.61 13.69 17.56
N TRP A 59 -19.03 13.69 18.76
CA TRP A 59 -19.62 13.02 19.91
C TRP A 59 -20.78 13.79 20.54
N SER A 60 -21.27 14.84 19.86
CA SER A 60 -22.42 15.65 20.30
C SER A 60 -22.22 16.32 21.66
N ALA A 61 -20.97 16.61 22.06
CA ALA A 61 -20.71 17.39 23.28
C ALA A 61 -20.72 18.90 23.04
N LEU A 62 -20.47 19.34 21.81
CA LEU A 62 -20.43 20.75 21.46
C LEU A 62 -20.72 20.97 19.97
N ARG A 63 -20.87 22.22 19.58
CA ARG A 63 -20.97 22.67 18.19
C ARG A 63 -20.12 23.93 18.00
N VAL A 64 -19.21 23.90 17.04
CA VAL A 64 -18.42 25.05 16.59
C VAL A 64 -19.30 25.93 15.71
N ARG A 65 -19.35 27.23 15.99
CA ARG A 65 -20.10 28.20 15.17
C ARG A 65 -19.28 28.63 13.97
N GLU A 66 -19.69 28.19 12.79
CA GLU A 66 -19.03 28.46 11.49
C GLU A 66 -19.86 29.39 10.58
N ASN A 67 -21.07 29.78 11.00
CA ASN A 67 -21.99 30.57 10.19
C ASN A 67 -21.85 32.08 10.46
N PRO A 68 -21.61 32.94 9.44
CA PRO A 68 -21.52 34.40 9.60
C PRO A 68 -22.82 35.06 10.09
N PHE A 69 -23.96 34.35 10.03
CA PHE A 69 -25.25 34.80 10.55
C PHE A 69 -25.44 34.50 12.05
N GLU A 70 -24.57 33.70 12.68
CA GLU A 70 -24.62 33.35 14.11
C GLU A 70 -23.46 34.00 14.89
N LEU A 71 -23.56 35.31 15.15
CA LEU A 71 -22.54 36.05 15.90
C LEU A 71 -22.41 35.55 17.35
N PRO A 72 -21.18 35.47 17.91
CA PRO A 72 -19.88 35.75 17.28
C PRO A 72 -19.33 34.58 16.43
N GLU A 73 -18.68 34.92 15.31
CA GLU A 73 -18.10 33.97 14.35
C GLU A 73 -16.72 33.46 14.81
N SER A 74 -16.43 32.17 14.56
CA SER A 74 -15.12 31.59 14.82
C SER A 74 -14.06 32.11 13.86
N THR A 75 -12.83 32.25 14.34
CA THR A 75 -11.65 32.70 13.59
C THR A 75 -10.52 31.68 13.74
N GLU A 76 -9.45 31.80 12.95
CA GLU A 76 -8.30 30.90 13.01
C GLU A 76 -7.69 30.74 14.41
N ASP A 77 -7.79 31.75 15.29
CA ASP A 77 -7.19 31.72 16.63
C ASP A 77 -8.23 31.61 17.76
N THR A 78 -9.53 31.65 17.46
CA THR A 78 -10.60 31.62 18.46
C THR A 78 -11.84 30.93 17.92
N LEU A 79 -12.25 29.86 18.58
CA LEU A 79 -13.48 29.14 18.29
C LEU A 79 -14.60 29.58 19.24
N TYR A 80 -15.81 29.75 18.70
CA TYR A 80 -17.02 29.95 19.50
C TYR A 80 -17.84 28.67 19.53
N LEU A 81 -18.09 28.16 20.72
CA LEU A 81 -18.63 26.81 20.94
C LEU A 81 -19.98 26.88 21.64
N ASP A 82 -21.01 26.28 21.05
CA ASP A 82 -22.25 25.95 21.73
C ASP A 82 -22.08 24.61 22.45
N ILE A 83 -22.39 24.56 23.74
CA ILE A 83 -22.24 23.34 24.53
C ILE A 83 -23.57 22.60 24.60
N GLU A 84 -23.56 21.38 24.09
CA GLU A 84 -24.67 20.45 24.21
C GLU A 84 -24.58 19.77 25.58
N GLN A 85 -25.15 20.39 26.62
CA GLN A 85 -24.93 20.02 28.03
C GLN A 85 -25.05 18.51 28.30
N GLY A 86 -26.08 17.84 27.77
CA GLY A 86 -26.28 16.41 27.96
C GLY A 86 -25.18 15.54 27.35
N GLY A 87 -24.70 15.88 26.15
CA GLY A 87 -23.59 15.18 25.51
C GLY A 87 -22.24 15.53 26.16
N PHE A 88 -22.04 16.79 26.53
CA PHE A 88 -20.83 17.25 27.18
C PHE A 88 -20.62 16.55 28.53
N ASP A 89 -21.64 16.50 29.39
CA ASP A 89 -21.52 15.88 30.72
C ASP A 89 -21.29 14.37 30.64
N ALA A 90 -21.87 13.70 29.64
CA ALA A 90 -21.63 12.27 29.39
C ALA A 90 -20.16 11.99 29.01
N ILE A 91 -19.61 12.80 28.11
CA ILE A 91 -18.21 12.67 27.68
C ILE A 91 -17.26 13.09 28.80
N TYR A 92 -17.54 14.20 29.46
CA TYR A 92 -16.76 14.69 30.58
C TYR A 92 -16.64 13.61 31.67
N SER A 93 -17.76 13.00 32.05
CA SER A 93 -17.79 11.91 33.05
C SER A 93 -17.01 10.67 32.59
N ARG A 94 -17.10 10.30 31.31
CA ARG A 94 -16.35 9.18 30.73
C ARG A 94 -14.84 9.40 30.85
N PHE A 95 -14.35 10.56 30.43
CA PHE A 95 -12.91 10.88 30.48
C PHE A 95 -12.42 11.18 31.89
N GLN A 96 -13.25 11.76 32.76
CA GLN A 96 -12.94 11.95 34.18
C GLN A 96 -12.66 10.62 34.88
N LYS A 97 -13.51 9.61 34.68
CA LYS A 97 -13.32 8.28 35.26
C LYS A 97 -12.06 7.57 34.77
N THR A 98 -11.61 7.89 33.55
CA THR A 98 -10.45 7.25 32.92
C THR A 98 -9.13 7.98 33.22
N CYS A 99 -9.17 9.31 33.39
CA CYS A 99 -7.99 10.16 33.43
C CYS A 99 -7.75 10.87 34.77
N ASP A 100 -8.71 10.87 35.70
CA ASP A 100 -8.57 11.42 37.07
C ASP A 100 -8.61 10.30 38.13
N PRO A 101 -7.44 9.82 38.59
CA PRO A 101 -7.33 8.78 39.62
C PRO A 101 -8.00 9.19 40.95
N THR A 102 -8.08 10.49 41.22
CA THR A 102 -8.58 11.06 42.48
C THR A 102 -10.11 11.01 42.53
N ALA A 103 -10.79 11.23 41.40
CA ALA A 103 -12.24 11.08 41.29
C ALA A 103 -12.68 9.62 41.50
N TYR A 104 -11.93 8.67 40.92
CA TYR A 104 -12.13 7.23 41.12
C TYR A 104 -11.95 6.80 42.58
N LEU A 105 -10.90 7.27 43.26
CA LEU A 105 -10.65 6.99 44.68
C LEU A 105 -11.73 7.56 45.60
N ASN A 106 -12.30 8.73 45.27
CA ASN A 106 -13.39 9.35 46.01
C ASN A 106 -14.75 8.62 45.80
N GLU A 107 -15.03 8.14 44.59
CA GLU A 107 -16.22 7.35 44.26
C GLU A 107 -16.15 5.96 44.93
N TYR A 108 -14.98 5.31 44.87
CA TYR A 108 -14.67 4.07 45.60
C TYR A 108 -14.83 4.21 47.12
N GLY A 109 -14.32 5.32 47.70
CA GLY A 109 -14.53 5.64 49.11
C GLY A 109 -16.00 5.75 49.49
N ARG A 110 -16.82 6.44 48.68
CA ARG A 110 -18.27 6.56 48.91
C ARG A 110 -19.02 5.23 48.80
N HIS A 111 -18.68 4.39 47.82
CA HIS A 111 -19.26 3.05 47.67
C HIS A 111 -18.93 2.14 48.87
N PHE A 112 -17.70 2.21 49.37
CA PHE A 112 -17.26 1.50 50.58
C PHE A 112 -18.01 1.99 51.84
N TYR A 113 -18.21 3.30 52.00
CA TYR A 113 -18.98 3.86 53.13
C TYR A 113 -20.48 3.55 53.07
N ASN A 114 -21.04 3.32 51.88
CA ASN A 114 -22.47 3.03 51.68
C ASN A 114 -22.80 1.52 51.66
N GLY A 115 -21.85 0.64 51.99
CA GLY A 115 -22.07 -0.80 52.08
C GLY A 115 -22.36 -1.49 50.74
N GLN A 116 -21.86 -0.93 49.64
CA GLN A 116 -21.94 -1.56 48.32
C GLN A 116 -20.62 -2.30 48.04
N ASP A 117 -20.66 -3.63 48.10
CA ASP A 117 -19.47 -4.51 48.03
C ASP A 117 -18.79 -4.62 46.65
N ASN A 118 -19.30 -3.92 45.64
CA ASN A 118 -18.73 -3.94 44.30
C ASN A 118 -18.01 -2.61 44.00
N PRO A 119 -16.72 -2.63 43.63
CA PRO A 119 -16.06 -1.44 43.11
C PRO A 119 -16.81 -0.95 41.86
N PRO A 120 -16.91 0.37 41.62
CA PRO A 120 -17.47 0.88 40.37
C PRO A 120 -16.68 0.31 39.19
N GLU A 121 -17.39 -0.21 38.19
CA GLU A 121 -16.77 -0.77 36.99
C GLU A 121 -15.91 0.30 36.31
N PHE A 122 -14.61 0.02 36.16
CA PHE A 122 -13.77 0.74 35.24
C PHE A 122 -14.36 0.48 33.84
N SER A 123 -15.00 1.48 33.24
CA SER A 123 -15.38 1.40 31.84
C SER A 123 -14.08 1.44 31.03
N ASN A 124 -13.40 0.30 30.91
CA ASN A 124 -12.43 0.11 29.86
C ASN A 124 -13.19 0.42 28.57
N LEU A 125 -12.75 1.46 27.86
CA LEU A 125 -13.21 1.76 26.52
C LEU A 125 -13.21 0.45 25.75
N THR A 126 -14.39 -0.09 25.44
CA THR A 126 -14.53 -1.40 24.80
C THR A 126 -13.93 -1.41 23.38
N THR A 127 -13.43 -0.28 22.89
CA THR A 127 -12.50 -0.18 21.76
C THR A 127 -11.71 1.14 21.85
N PRO A 128 -10.38 1.13 22.02
CA PRO A 128 -9.56 2.31 21.75
C PRO A 128 -9.65 2.67 20.25
N ILE A 129 -9.88 3.94 19.93
CA ILE A 129 -9.89 4.45 18.54
C ILE A 129 -8.42 4.54 18.10
N SER A 130 -8.03 3.78 17.07
CA SER A 130 -6.67 3.76 16.57
C SER A 130 -6.33 4.99 15.72
N GLU A 131 -5.05 5.32 15.59
CA GLU A 131 -4.54 6.35 14.67
C GLU A 131 -4.97 6.06 13.22
N THR A 132 -5.02 4.78 12.85
CA THR A 132 -5.52 4.29 11.56
C THR A 132 -7.00 4.59 11.37
N SER A 133 -7.85 4.40 12.39
CA SER A 133 -9.27 4.75 12.33
C SER A 133 -9.48 6.25 12.14
N LEU A 134 -8.70 7.10 12.82
CA LEU A 134 -8.78 8.56 12.64
C LEU A 134 -8.33 9.00 11.25
N LEU A 135 -7.31 8.34 10.69
CA LEU A 135 -6.85 8.60 9.33
C LEU A 135 -7.89 8.18 8.29
N VAL A 136 -8.55 7.04 8.49
CA VAL A 136 -9.65 6.57 7.63
C VAL A 136 -10.82 7.56 7.68
N ASP A 137 -11.22 8.01 8.86
CA ASP A 137 -12.30 9.00 9.02
C ASP A 137 -11.96 10.34 8.32
N ARG A 138 -10.70 10.80 8.44
CA ARG A 138 -10.24 12.01 7.75
C ARG A 138 -10.28 11.84 6.23
N LEU A 139 -9.75 10.73 5.72
CA LEU A 139 -9.77 10.44 4.28
C LEU A 139 -11.20 10.36 3.76
N GLU A 140 -12.12 9.75 4.53
CA GLU A 140 -13.55 9.69 4.20
C GLU A 140 -14.18 11.07 4.18
N SER A 141 -13.89 11.92 5.17
CA SER A 141 -14.43 13.30 5.23
C SER A 141 -14.00 14.13 4.01
N VAL A 142 -12.71 14.11 3.66
CA VAL A 142 -12.20 14.82 2.47
C VAL A 142 -12.78 14.20 1.19
N TYR A 143 -12.87 12.87 1.10
CA TYR A 143 -13.49 12.18 -0.02
C TYR A 143 -14.95 12.60 -0.23
N GLN A 144 -15.78 12.59 0.82
CA GLN A 144 -17.18 13.00 0.75
C GLN A 144 -17.32 14.48 0.36
N ARG A 145 -16.43 15.33 0.88
CA ARG A 145 -16.37 16.74 0.49
C ARG A 145 -16.11 16.89 -1.01
N VAL A 146 -15.08 16.24 -1.55
CA VAL A 146 -14.76 16.28 -2.99
C VAL A 146 -15.93 15.77 -3.83
N LYS A 147 -16.56 14.66 -3.42
CA LYS A 147 -17.69 14.03 -4.12
C LYS A 147 -18.91 14.94 -4.25
N GLN A 148 -19.12 15.85 -3.28
CA GLN A 148 -20.26 16.77 -3.26
C GLN A 148 -19.99 18.07 -4.04
N MET A 149 -18.76 18.32 -4.50
CA MET A 149 -18.42 19.53 -5.24
C MET A 149 -18.89 19.46 -6.69
N VAL A 150 -19.75 20.40 -7.07
CA VAL A 150 -20.23 20.55 -8.46
C VAL A 150 -19.34 21.50 -9.27
N GLU A 151 -18.75 22.52 -8.61
CA GLU A 151 -17.89 23.49 -9.27
C GLU A 151 -16.49 22.91 -9.53
N PRO A 152 -15.96 22.94 -10.78
CA PRO A 152 -14.65 22.37 -11.12
C PRO A 152 -13.50 22.92 -10.27
N LYS A 153 -13.44 24.23 -10.04
CA LYS A 153 -12.39 24.85 -9.22
C LYS A 153 -12.38 24.29 -7.80
N ALA A 154 -13.54 24.26 -7.16
CA ALA A 154 -13.69 23.72 -5.82
C ALA A 154 -13.37 22.22 -5.79
N PHE A 155 -13.85 21.45 -6.78
CA PHE A 155 -13.55 20.02 -6.92
C PHE A 155 -12.04 19.76 -6.97
N PHE A 156 -11.30 20.39 -7.90
CA PHE A 156 -9.87 20.13 -8.08
C PHE A 156 -9.03 20.66 -6.92
N SER A 157 -9.44 21.75 -6.26
CA SER A 157 -8.73 22.25 -5.06
C SER A 157 -8.86 21.28 -3.88
N ASN A 158 -10.05 20.72 -3.66
CA ASN A 158 -10.25 19.71 -2.61
C ASN A 158 -9.62 18.35 -2.99
N LEU A 159 -9.60 18.00 -4.29
CA LEU A 159 -8.89 16.82 -4.77
C LEU A 159 -7.39 16.93 -4.51
N PHE A 160 -6.82 18.12 -4.69
CA PHE A 160 -5.42 18.39 -4.35
C PHE A 160 -5.17 18.12 -2.86
N GLU A 161 -5.99 18.67 -1.96
CA GLU A 161 -5.88 18.43 -0.50
C GLU A 161 -5.95 16.92 -0.17
N TYR A 162 -6.85 16.19 -0.83
CA TYR A 162 -6.97 14.74 -0.66
C TYR A 162 -5.66 14.02 -1.02
N VAL A 163 -5.11 14.28 -2.21
CA VAL A 163 -3.90 13.62 -2.69
C VAL A 163 -2.68 14.05 -1.88
N ASP A 164 -2.59 15.33 -1.51
CA ASP A 164 -1.50 15.89 -0.73
C ASP A 164 -1.39 15.27 0.67
N THR A 165 -2.52 14.81 1.23
CA THR A 165 -2.55 14.08 2.50
C THR A 165 -1.69 12.81 2.45
N TYR A 166 -1.61 12.12 1.29
CA TYR A 166 -0.77 10.92 1.13
C TYR A 166 0.73 11.20 1.25
N PHE A 167 1.16 12.43 0.96
CA PHE A 167 2.57 12.83 1.08
C PHE A 167 2.92 13.37 2.47
N ARG A 168 1.92 13.93 3.19
CA ARG A 168 2.12 14.50 4.53
C ARG A 168 2.01 13.49 5.67
N VAL A 169 1.24 12.41 5.48
CA VAL A 169 0.98 11.42 6.53
C VAL A 169 1.84 10.17 6.33
N ASP A 170 2.69 9.85 7.32
CA ASP A 170 3.63 8.74 7.23
C ASP A 170 2.96 7.37 7.02
N LEU A 171 1.82 7.12 7.67
CA LEU A 171 1.05 5.88 7.49
C LEU A 171 0.60 5.66 6.04
N LEU A 172 0.36 6.74 5.27
CA LEU A 172 -0.05 6.63 3.87
C LEU A 172 1.11 6.33 2.92
N LYS A 173 2.37 6.46 3.36
CA LYS A 173 3.53 6.03 2.56
C LYS A 173 3.49 4.54 2.27
N GLY A 174 3.02 3.74 3.23
CA GLY A 174 2.80 2.30 3.04
C GLY A 174 1.72 2.01 1.98
N VAL A 175 0.67 2.83 1.94
CA VAL A 175 -0.38 2.74 0.91
C VAL A 175 0.15 3.11 -0.48
N ILE A 176 0.96 4.17 -0.59
CA ILE A 176 1.67 4.52 -1.84
C ILE A 176 2.55 3.34 -2.31
N GLY A 177 3.27 2.71 -1.38
CA GLY A 177 4.07 1.51 -1.66
C GLY A 177 3.22 0.37 -2.24
N ALA A 178 2.04 0.13 -1.67
CA ALA A 178 1.12 -0.91 -2.15
C ALA A 178 0.58 -0.64 -3.57
N PHE A 179 0.32 0.62 -3.94
CA PHE A 179 -0.05 0.96 -5.32
C PHE A 179 1.06 0.63 -6.31
N ARG A 180 2.32 0.96 -5.96
CA ARG A 180 3.49 0.68 -6.81
C ARG A 180 3.74 -0.82 -6.94
N GLU A 181 3.64 -1.55 -5.84
CA GLU A 181 3.79 -3.02 -5.86
C GLU A 181 2.72 -3.67 -6.73
N LEU A 182 1.47 -3.20 -6.65
CA LEU A 182 0.38 -3.70 -7.50
C LEU A 182 0.64 -3.41 -8.99
N GLU A 183 1.09 -2.19 -9.32
CA GLU A 183 1.51 -1.84 -10.69
C GLU A 183 2.63 -2.75 -11.17
N ASP A 184 3.67 -2.96 -10.38
CA ASP A 184 4.82 -3.79 -10.74
C ASP A 184 4.41 -5.24 -10.98
N ILE A 185 3.54 -5.81 -10.12
CA ILE A 185 3.02 -7.16 -10.29
C ILE A 185 2.24 -7.27 -11.61
N GLU A 186 1.28 -6.36 -11.84
CA GLU A 186 0.37 -6.44 -12.98
C GLU A 186 1.05 -6.10 -14.32
N THR A 187 2.10 -5.28 -14.31
CA THR A 187 2.84 -4.86 -15.52
C THR A 187 4.15 -5.62 -15.75
N SER A 188 4.57 -6.48 -14.81
CA SER A 188 5.83 -7.24 -14.88
C SER A 188 6.00 -8.03 -16.20
N ALA A 189 4.95 -8.70 -16.65
CA ALA A 189 4.97 -9.46 -17.90
C ALA A 189 5.19 -8.55 -19.12
N MET A 190 4.53 -7.39 -19.14
CA MET A 190 4.68 -6.39 -20.20
C MET A 190 6.08 -5.79 -20.21
N LYS A 191 6.62 -5.38 -19.05
CA LYS A 191 7.99 -4.85 -18.91
C LYS A 191 9.05 -5.86 -19.40
N LYS A 192 8.82 -7.15 -19.12
CA LYS A 192 9.69 -8.23 -19.61
C LYS A 192 9.61 -8.33 -21.15
N LEU A 193 8.41 -8.37 -21.72
CA LEU A 193 8.22 -8.42 -23.17
C LEU A 193 8.83 -7.20 -23.87
N GLU A 194 8.73 -6.01 -23.27
CA GLU A 194 9.37 -4.78 -23.77
C GLU A 194 10.89 -4.93 -23.81
N THR A 195 11.49 -5.45 -22.75
CA THR A 195 12.94 -5.69 -22.66
C THR A 195 13.41 -6.71 -23.70
N ASP A 196 12.68 -7.82 -23.83
CA ASP A 196 12.97 -8.87 -24.81
C ASP A 196 12.83 -8.31 -26.24
N ALA A 197 11.81 -7.50 -26.50
CA ALA A 197 11.59 -6.86 -27.80
C ALA A 197 12.72 -5.88 -28.18
N TYR A 198 13.17 -5.02 -27.26
CA TYR A 198 14.34 -4.17 -27.51
C TYR A 198 15.57 -5.01 -27.87
N SER A 199 15.85 -6.07 -27.12
CA SER A 199 17.00 -6.94 -27.41
C SER A 199 16.93 -7.58 -28.79
N GLU A 200 15.76 -8.04 -29.22
CA GLU A 200 15.53 -8.65 -30.54
C GLU A 200 15.68 -7.64 -31.68
N ILE A 201 15.08 -6.46 -31.51
CA ILE A 201 15.11 -5.35 -32.48
C ILE A 201 16.55 -4.83 -32.63
N ASP A 202 17.24 -4.58 -31.51
CA ASP A 202 18.60 -4.03 -31.49
C ASP A 202 19.59 -5.01 -32.14
N LYS A 203 19.45 -6.31 -31.89
CA LYS A 203 20.26 -7.34 -32.56
C LYS A 203 20.02 -7.33 -34.07
N THR A 204 18.76 -7.29 -34.49
CA THR A 204 18.38 -7.29 -35.92
C THR A 204 18.91 -6.04 -36.63
N PHE A 205 18.77 -4.88 -35.98
CA PHE A 205 19.31 -3.61 -36.47
C PHE A 205 20.83 -3.68 -36.68
N GLN A 206 21.58 -4.21 -35.73
CA GLN A 206 23.04 -4.36 -35.85
C GLN A 206 23.44 -5.27 -37.02
N GLU A 207 22.73 -6.40 -37.20
CA GLU A 207 22.98 -7.33 -38.30
C GLU A 207 22.65 -6.69 -39.67
N LEU A 208 21.55 -5.95 -39.76
CA LEU A 208 21.15 -5.20 -40.96
C LEU A 208 22.15 -4.08 -41.29
N GLN A 209 22.55 -3.30 -40.30
CA GLN A 209 23.51 -2.21 -40.46
C GLN A 209 24.86 -2.74 -40.98
N ALA A 210 25.34 -3.85 -40.42
CA ALA A 210 26.57 -4.51 -40.86
C ALA A 210 26.46 -5.04 -42.31
N TYR A 211 25.32 -5.65 -42.66
CA TYR A 211 25.05 -6.11 -44.01
C TYR A 211 25.04 -4.97 -45.03
N CYS A 212 24.29 -3.89 -44.76
CA CYS A 212 24.18 -2.74 -45.66
C CYS A 212 25.54 -2.07 -45.89
N SER A 213 26.36 -1.98 -44.83
CA SER A 213 27.72 -1.44 -44.92
C SER A 213 28.63 -2.32 -45.78
N LYS A 214 28.60 -3.65 -45.57
CA LYS A 214 29.41 -4.61 -46.33
C LYS A 214 29.02 -4.69 -47.80
N SER A 215 27.73 -4.57 -48.09
CA SER A 215 27.18 -4.61 -49.45
C SER A 215 27.16 -3.25 -50.15
N ASN A 216 27.68 -2.19 -49.52
CA ASN A 216 27.75 -0.82 -50.06
C ASN A 216 26.39 -0.32 -50.59
N ILE A 217 25.32 -0.52 -49.81
CA ILE A 217 23.95 -0.21 -50.23
C ILE A 217 23.70 1.29 -50.07
N GLN A 218 23.39 1.97 -51.17
CA GLN A 218 23.15 3.44 -51.21
C GLN A 218 21.65 3.81 -51.25
N ASN A 219 20.80 3.01 -50.60
CA ASN A 219 19.37 3.28 -50.55
C ASN A 219 19.07 4.40 -49.52
N ALA A 220 18.45 5.50 -49.99
CA ALA A 220 18.12 6.65 -49.15
C ALA A 220 17.20 6.30 -47.96
N LEU A 221 16.22 5.41 -48.17
CA LEU A 221 15.31 4.93 -47.12
C LEU A 221 16.09 4.23 -46.00
N ILE A 222 17.05 3.39 -46.35
CA ILE A 222 17.87 2.66 -45.37
C ILE A 222 18.77 3.64 -44.61
N ALA A 223 19.35 4.62 -45.29
CA ALA A 223 20.21 5.62 -44.66
C ALA A 223 19.44 6.49 -43.65
N GLU A 224 18.22 6.90 -44.00
CA GLU A 224 17.32 7.64 -43.12
C GLU A 224 16.89 6.77 -41.92
N ALA A 225 16.48 5.53 -42.16
CA ALA A 225 16.09 4.62 -41.08
C ALA A 225 17.21 4.34 -40.07
N ILE A 226 18.47 4.21 -40.53
CA ILE A 226 19.62 4.09 -39.62
C ILE A 226 19.78 5.33 -38.74
N LYS A 227 19.62 6.52 -39.32
CA LYS A 227 19.75 7.79 -38.59
C LYS A 227 18.62 7.94 -37.56
N ASP A 228 17.40 7.63 -37.96
CA ASP A 228 16.22 7.81 -37.10
C ASP A 228 16.17 6.76 -36.00
N TYR A 229 16.58 5.52 -36.27
CA TYR A 229 16.77 4.50 -35.24
C TYR A 229 17.72 4.97 -34.14
N ARG A 230 18.88 5.54 -34.52
CA ARG A 230 19.84 6.11 -33.56
C ARG A 230 19.31 7.35 -32.83
N SER A 231 18.39 8.06 -33.47
CA SER A 231 17.72 9.22 -32.86
C SER A 231 16.70 8.78 -31.82
N TYR A 232 15.92 7.71 -32.07
CA TYR A 232 15.09 7.04 -31.07
C TYR A 232 15.94 6.44 -29.94
N GLU A 233 17.11 5.88 -30.26
CA GLU A 233 18.04 5.34 -29.25
C GLU A 233 18.50 6.40 -28.26
N LYS A 234 18.80 7.60 -28.76
CA LYS A 234 19.25 8.75 -27.95
C LYS A 234 18.09 9.54 -27.33
N GLY A 235 16.84 9.22 -27.67
CA GLY A 235 15.67 9.98 -27.26
C GLY A 235 15.58 11.37 -27.89
N THR A 236 16.20 11.62 -29.05
CA THR A 236 16.13 12.92 -29.72
C THR A 236 14.88 13.10 -30.58
N ILE A 237 14.19 12.00 -30.89
CA ILE A 237 12.87 11.98 -31.55
C ILE A 237 11.94 11.02 -30.79
N GLU A 238 10.63 11.27 -30.88
CA GLU A 238 9.59 10.50 -30.22
C GLU A 238 8.57 9.97 -31.25
N SER A 239 7.95 8.83 -30.95
CA SER A 239 6.85 8.24 -31.73
C SER A 239 5.59 8.26 -30.89
N SER A 240 4.43 8.41 -31.54
CA SER A 240 3.12 8.40 -30.88
C SER A 240 2.81 7.06 -30.19
N GLU A 241 3.39 5.95 -30.68
CA GLU A 241 3.29 4.62 -30.06
C GLU A 241 4.48 4.31 -29.12
N GLY A 242 5.37 5.29 -28.88
CA GLY A 242 6.54 5.15 -28.03
C GLY A 242 7.82 4.69 -28.76
N PRO A 243 8.96 4.77 -28.07
CA PRO A 243 10.29 4.55 -28.67
C PRO A 243 10.50 3.13 -29.20
N LEU A 244 9.87 2.12 -28.58
CA LEU A 244 9.94 0.73 -29.04
C LEU A 244 9.33 0.58 -30.44
N SER A 245 8.11 1.09 -30.64
CA SER A 245 7.44 1.07 -31.94
C SER A 245 8.20 1.90 -32.99
N GLY A 246 8.78 3.04 -32.60
CA GLY A 246 9.66 3.83 -33.46
C GLY A 246 10.82 3.00 -33.98
N ARG A 247 11.61 2.39 -33.09
CA ARG A 247 12.75 1.53 -33.45
C ARG A 247 12.34 0.32 -34.30
N MET A 248 11.21 -0.31 -33.98
CA MET A 248 10.66 -1.40 -34.78
C MET A 248 10.40 -0.94 -36.22
N GLY A 249 9.74 0.21 -36.39
CA GLY A 249 9.43 0.78 -37.71
C GLY A 249 10.69 1.03 -38.56
N GLU A 250 11.75 1.56 -37.96
CA GLU A 250 12.99 1.80 -38.70
C GLU A 250 13.66 0.50 -39.17
N VAL A 251 13.63 -0.57 -38.36
CA VAL A 251 14.14 -1.88 -38.78
C VAL A 251 13.29 -2.48 -39.91
N GLU A 252 11.97 -2.32 -39.85
CA GLU A 252 11.08 -2.69 -40.94
C GLU A 252 11.40 -1.93 -42.23
N ASP A 253 11.69 -0.63 -42.15
CA ASP A 253 12.03 0.21 -43.30
C ASP A 253 13.38 -0.15 -43.91
N MET A 254 14.36 -0.54 -43.10
CA MET A 254 15.60 -1.13 -43.60
C MET A 254 15.32 -2.42 -44.40
N LEU A 255 14.50 -3.33 -43.87
CA LEU A 255 14.13 -4.57 -44.55
C LEU A 255 13.35 -4.32 -45.83
N ARG A 256 12.40 -3.38 -45.83
CA ARG A 256 11.67 -2.93 -47.02
C ARG A 256 12.61 -2.37 -48.08
N GLY A 257 13.54 -1.50 -47.69
CA GLY A 257 14.53 -0.91 -48.57
C GLY A 257 15.41 -1.96 -49.27
N LEU A 258 15.77 -3.04 -48.55
CA LEU A 258 16.48 -4.19 -49.13
C LEU A 258 15.59 -5.00 -50.07
N ALA A 259 14.37 -5.33 -49.67
CA ALA A 259 13.45 -6.14 -50.47
C ALA A 259 13.10 -5.49 -51.83
N VAL A 260 12.94 -4.16 -51.86
CA VAL A 260 12.62 -3.39 -53.07
C VAL A 260 13.67 -3.53 -54.17
N THR A 261 14.93 -3.80 -53.81
CA THR A 261 16.00 -4.02 -54.81
C THR A 261 15.81 -5.29 -55.65
N LYS A 262 15.00 -6.25 -55.17
CA LYS A 262 14.71 -7.55 -55.79
C LYS A 262 15.92 -8.39 -56.21
N THR A 263 17.11 -8.11 -55.67
CA THR A 263 18.28 -8.98 -55.93
C THR A 263 18.18 -10.26 -55.11
N SER A 264 18.65 -11.39 -55.67
CA SER A 264 18.57 -12.69 -54.98
C SER A 264 19.31 -12.70 -53.64
N SER A 265 20.43 -11.98 -53.53
CA SER A 265 21.21 -11.88 -52.29
C SER A 265 20.51 -11.05 -51.22
N HIS A 266 19.87 -9.93 -51.60
CA HIS A 266 19.11 -9.09 -50.67
C HIS A 266 17.84 -9.81 -50.20
N LEU A 267 17.09 -10.45 -51.11
CA LEU A 267 15.90 -11.23 -50.75
C LEU A 267 16.23 -12.42 -49.83
N GLN A 268 17.35 -13.13 -50.08
CA GLN A 268 17.81 -14.22 -49.20
C GLN A 268 18.26 -13.71 -47.82
N PHE A 269 18.77 -12.48 -47.72
CA PHE A 269 19.10 -11.89 -46.44
C PHE A 269 17.84 -11.49 -45.68
N VAL A 270 16.90 -10.80 -46.34
CA VAL A 270 15.62 -10.35 -45.76
C VAL A 270 14.78 -11.54 -45.28
N SER A 271 14.80 -12.68 -45.98
CA SER A 271 14.02 -13.87 -45.60
C SER A 271 14.38 -14.49 -44.24
N ARG A 272 15.49 -14.06 -43.62
CA ARG A 272 15.86 -14.44 -42.24
C ARG A 272 15.01 -13.74 -41.19
N TYR A 273 14.43 -12.59 -41.53
CA TYR A 273 13.74 -11.66 -40.62
C TYR A 273 12.29 -11.39 -41.03
N ALA A 274 11.88 -11.86 -42.21
CA ALA A 274 10.55 -11.67 -42.75
C ALA A 274 10.12 -12.81 -43.68
N GLU A 275 8.82 -13.09 -43.70
CA GLU A 275 8.18 -13.95 -44.70
C GLU A 275 7.95 -13.13 -45.99
N LEU A 276 8.41 -13.65 -47.12
CA LEU A 276 8.28 -13.01 -48.44
C LEU A 276 7.18 -13.67 -49.28
N THR A 277 6.50 -12.88 -50.11
CA THR A 277 5.65 -13.39 -51.20
C THR A 277 6.49 -13.90 -52.37
N GLU A 278 5.87 -14.61 -53.30
CA GLU A 278 6.53 -15.07 -54.54
C GLU A 278 7.14 -13.90 -55.34
N ASP A 279 6.51 -12.72 -55.28
CA ASP A 279 6.98 -11.50 -55.95
C ASP A 279 8.10 -10.75 -55.20
N GLY A 280 8.58 -11.30 -54.08
CA GLY A 280 9.63 -10.73 -53.24
C GLY A 280 9.18 -9.59 -52.32
N LEU A 281 7.87 -9.44 -52.10
CA LEU A 281 7.33 -8.44 -51.17
C LEU A 281 7.28 -9.00 -49.75
N ILE A 282 7.44 -8.15 -48.74
CA ILE A 282 7.33 -8.56 -47.34
C ILE A 282 5.85 -8.79 -47.01
N ARG A 283 5.54 -10.01 -46.59
CA ARG A 283 4.21 -10.41 -46.10
C ARG A 283 4.08 -10.19 -44.59
N LYS A 284 5.13 -10.52 -43.83
CA LYS A 284 5.13 -10.49 -42.36
C LYS A 284 6.54 -10.42 -41.82
N TYR A 285 6.77 -9.60 -40.80
CA TYR A 285 8.03 -9.56 -40.06
C TYR A 285 8.07 -10.64 -38.96
N THR A 286 9.24 -11.25 -38.75
CA THR A 286 9.44 -12.36 -37.81
C THR A 286 10.58 -12.15 -36.82
N PHE A 287 11.33 -11.05 -36.95
CA PHE A 287 12.54 -10.80 -36.17
C PHE A 287 12.30 -10.38 -34.71
N SER A 288 11.09 -9.93 -34.36
CA SER A 288 10.72 -9.68 -32.96
C SER A 288 9.34 -10.24 -32.62
N PRO A 289 9.23 -11.53 -32.26
CA PRO A 289 8.00 -12.09 -31.73
C PRO A 289 7.58 -11.41 -30.41
N SER A 290 8.55 -10.98 -29.59
CA SER A 290 8.28 -10.32 -28.31
C SER A 290 7.59 -8.97 -28.50
N PHE A 291 7.90 -8.20 -29.56
CA PHE A 291 7.18 -6.96 -29.88
C PHE A 291 5.69 -7.20 -30.18
N VAL A 292 5.38 -8.28 -30.90
CA VAL A 292 3.97 -8.62 -31.24
C VAL A 292 3.18 -8.98 -29.99
N GLU A 293 3.76 -9.80 -29.10
CA GLU A 293 3.12 -10.13 -27.83
C GLU A 293 3.07 -8.93 -26.88
N HIS A 294 4.09 -8.07 -26.88
CA HIS A 294 4.09 -6.81 -26.15
C HIS A 294 2.91 -5.93 -26.57
N LYS A 295 2.68 -5.74 -27.88
CA LYS A 295 1.55 -4.94 -28.39
C LYS A 295 0.21 -5.51 -27.94
N ARG A 296 0.04 -6.84 -27.98
CA ARG A 296 -1.19 -7.51 -27.51
C ARG A 296 -1.41 -7.35 -26.01
N GLU A 297 -0.36 -7.51 -25.21
CA GLU A 297 -0.45 -7.33 -23.76
C GLU A 297 -0.70 -5.87 -23.41
N ASN A 298 -0.06 -4.92 -24.11
CA ASN A 298 -0.33 -3.49 -23.96
C ASN A 298 -1.81 -3.18 -24.26
N ASP A 299 -2.36 -3.64 -25.39
CA ASP A 299 -3.78 -3.44 -25.72
C ASP A 299 -4.72 -4.04 -24.66
N LYS A 300 -4.33 -5.16 -24.03
CA LYS A 300 -5.06 -5.76 -22.92
C LYS A 300 -4.97 -4.89 -21.66
N GLN A 301 -3.79 -4.40 -21.32
CA GLN A 301 -3.59 -3.51 -20.18
C GLN A 301 -4.33 -2.18 -20.36
N GLU A 302 -4.31 -1.59 -21.56
CA GLU A 302 -5.07 -0.38 -21.90
C GLU A 302 -6.58 -0.54 -21.62
N ARG A 303 -7.15 -1.72 -21.91
CA ARG A 303 -8.56 -2.03 -21.61
C ARG A 303 -8.84 -2.23 -20.12
N LEU A 304 -7.86 -2.70 -19.36
CA LEU A 304 -8.05 -3.08 -17.95
C LEU A 304 -7.67 -1.97 -16.98
N ARG A 305 -6.68 -1.13 -17.34
CA ARG A 305 -6.03 -0.17 -16.43
C ARG A 305 -7.01 0.82 -15.81
N GLU A 306 -8.08 1.23 -16.50
CA GLU A 306 -9.07 2.16 -15.94
C GLU A 306 -9.84 1.59 -14.73
N THR A 307 -9.86 0.26 -14.61
CA THR A 307 -10.44 -0.45 -13.46
C THR A 307 -9.46 -0.60 -12.30
N ARG A 308 -8.18 -0.26 -12.50
CA ARG A 308 -7.12 -0.54 -11.54
C ARG A 308 -6.87 0.62 -10.58
N PRO A 309 -6.71 0.33 -9.27
CA PRO A 309 -6.40 1.36 -8.28
C PRO A 309 -5.05 2.05 -8.53
N TRP A 310 -4.03 1.31 -8.94
CA TRP A 310 -2.69 1.86 -9.22
C TRP A 310 -2.70 2.86 -10.39
N PHE A 311 -3.47 2.58 -11.44
CA PHE A 311 -3.60 3.49 -12.58
C PHE A 311 -4.31 4.78 -12.17
N SER A 312 -5.38 4.65 -11.37
CA SER A 312 -6.10 5.79 -10.81
C SER A 312 -5.18 6.63 -9.90
N TRP A 313 -4.35 5.99 -9.08
CA TRP A 313 -3.32 6.65 -8.29
C TRP A 313 -2.32 7.41 -9.17
N ASN A 314 -1.83 6.81 -10.25
CA ASN A 314 -0.88 7.47 -11.16
C ASN A 314 -1.49 8.73 -11.83
N LYS A 315 -2.79 8.70 -12.17
CA LYS A 315 -3.52 9.89 -12.67
C LYS A 315 -3.63 10.97 -11.60
N LEU A 316 -4.02 10.62 -10.37
CA LEU A 316 -4.10 11.58 -9.25
C LEU A 316 -2.73 12.16 -8.88
N TYR A 317 -1.68 11.35 -8.92
CA TYR A 317 -0.31 11.78 -8.66
C TYR A 317 0.20 12.75 -9.72
N THR A 318 -0.05 12.46 -11.00
CA THR A 318 0.29 13.35 -12.12
C THR A 318 -0.41 14.71 -11.95
N PHE A 319 -1.70 14.69 -11.63
CA PHE A 319 -2.46 15.89 -11.31
C PHE A 319 -1.83 16.68 -10.14
N HIS A 320 -1.50 16.02 -9.03
CA HIS A 320 -0.90 16.68 -7.86
C HIS A 320 0.46 17.32 -8.16
N ASN A 321 1.31 16.66 -8.95
CA ASN A 321 2.59 17.23 -9.37
C ASN A 321 2.42 18.47 -10.26
N LEU A 322 1.50 18.41 -11.23
CA LEU A 322 1.21 19.55 -12.11
C LEU A 322 0.60 20.72 -11.32
N TYR A 323 -0.26 20.42 -10.35
CA TYR A 323 -0.85 21.43 -9.46
C TYR A 323 0.19 22.08 -8.55
N SER A 324 1.13 21.29 -8.01
CA SER A 324 2.14 21.76 -7.04
C SER A 324 3.25 22.57 -7.70
N ASP A 325 3.85 22.04 -8.77
CA ASP A 325 5.04 22.60 -9.41
C ASP A 325 5.18 22.10 -10.87
N HIS A 326 4.35 22.65 -11.75
CA HIS A 326 4.38 22.31 -13.17
C HIS A 326 5.70 22.66 -13.87
N GLU A 327 6.41 23.71 -13.44
CA GLU A 327 7.67 24.12 -14.04
C GLU A 327 8.75 23.06 -13.79
N SER A 328 8.84 22.53 -12.57
CA SER A 328 9.76 21.42 -12.29
C SER A 328 9.44 20.17 -13.11
N VAL A 329 8.16 19.87 -13.32
CA VAL A 329 7.72 18.75 -14.19
C VAL A 329 8.16 18.98 -15.64
N TYR A 330 7.93 20.19 -16.18
CA TYR A 330 8.35 20.57 -17.52
C TYR A 330 9.87 20.45 -17.70
N GLN A 331 10.65 21.06 -16.80
CA GLN A 331 12.11 21.03 -16.84
C GLN A 331 12.68 19.62 -16.69
N HIS A 332 12.03 18.76 -15.91
CA HIS A 332 12.42 17.35 -15.80
C HIS A 332 12.34 16.65 -17.15
N TYR A 333 11.24 16.81 -17.89
CA TYR A 333 11.07 16.17 -19.20
C TYR A 333 12.02 16.74 -20.26
N ILE A 334 12.25 18.06 -20.29
CA ILE A 334 13.24 18.66 -21.20
C ILE A 334 14.64 18.10 -20.94
N LYS A 335 15.07 18.03 -19.67
CA LYS A 335 16.37 17.44 -19.30
C LYS A 335 16.46 15.96 -19.62
N ALA A 336 15.35 15.23 -19.58
CA ALA A 336 15.25 13.83 -19.95
C ALA A 336 15.19 13.60 -21.48
N GLY A 337 15.29 14.66 -22.30
CA GLY A 337 15.18 14.55 -23.76
C GLY A 337 13.78 14.23 -24.24
N ARG A 338 12.73 14.60 -23.50
CA ARG A 338 11.33 14.30 -23.85
C ARG A 338 10.52 15.57 -24.16
N PRO A 339 10.85 16.30 -25.23
CA PRO A 339 10.26 17.61 -25.51
C PRO A 339 8.75 17.55 -25.81
N MET A 340 8.25 16.49 -26.44
CA MET A 340 6.81 16.38 -26.70
C MET A 340 6.03 16.10 -25.43
N THR A 341 6.58 15.25 -24.56
CA THR A 341 6.01 15.02 -23.22
C THR A 341 6.01 16.30 -22.38
N ALA A 342 7.09 17.09 -22.45
CA ALA A 342 7.18 18.39 -21.78
C ALA A 342 6.10 19.35 -22.30
N LEU A 343 5.90 19.43 -23.62
CA LEU A 343 4.85 20.24 -24.23
C LEU A 343 3.45 19.81 -23.74
N SER A 344 3.16 18.50 -23.71
CA SER A 344 1.90 17.97 -23.19
C SER A 344 1.69 18.34 -21.72
N ALA A 345 2.73 18.26 -20.88
CA ALA A 345 2.66 18.68 -19.48
C ALA A 345 2.35 20.18 -19.34
N GLY A 346 2.94 21.02 -20.20
CA GLY A 346 2.64 22.46 -20.26
C GLY A 346 1.18 22.73 -20.62
N MET A 347 0.64 22.03 -21.63
CA MET A 347 -0.77 22.15 -22.00
C MET A 347 -1.73 21.75 -20.87
N LEU A 348 -1.39 20.69 -20.13
CA LEU A 348 -2.16 20.26 -18.96
C LEU A 348 -2.08 21.27 -17.80
N ALA A 349 -0.91 21.88 -17.58
CA ALA A 349 -0.75 22.93 -16.59
C ALA A 349 -1.57 24.19 -16.94
N ASP A 350 -1.59 24.57 -18.22
CA ASP A 350 -2.43 25.67 -18.71
C ASP A 350 -3.92 25.38 -18.50
N GLU A 351 -4.38 24.15 -18.80
CA GLU A 351 -5.74 23.70 -18.52
C GLU A 351 -6.09 23.81 -17.04
N LEU A 352 -5.22 23.33 -16.14
CA LEU A 352 -5.40 23.50 -14.70
C LEU A 352 -5.46 24.97 -14.28
N ASN A 353 -4.58 25.81 -14.82
CA ASN A 353 -4.56 27.24 -14.51
C ASN A 353 -5.87 27.93 -14.94
N ILE A 354 -6.43 27.56 -16.09
CA ILE A 354 -7.73 28.06 -16.56
C ILE A 354 -8.83 27.66 -15.56
N ILE A 355 -8.89 26.39 -15.17
CA ILE A 355 -9.85 25.87 -14.18
C ILE A 355 -9.77 26.65 -12.85
N LEU A 356 -8.57 27.01 -12.41
CA LEU A 356 -8.34 27.66 -11.11
C LEU A 356 -8.55 29.18 -11.13
N THR A 357 -8.33 29.85 -12.27
CA THR A 357 -8.26 31.32 -12.33
C THR A 357 -9.38 32.02 -13.12
N LYS A 358 -9.90 31.44 -14.21
CA LYS A 358 -10.88 32.13 -15.10
C LYS A 358 -11.85 31.14 -15.80
N PRO A 359 -12.99 30.79 -15.17
CA PRO A 359 -13.91 29.78 -15.68
C PRO A 359 -14.97 30.34 -16.67
N GLN A 360 -14.60 31.19 -17.64
CA GLN A 360 -15.60 31.88 -18.49
C GLN A 360 -15.88 31.27 -19.86
N ASP A 361 -15.26 30.15 -20.25
CA ASP A 361 -15.77 29.40 -21.39
C ASP A 361 -15.61 27.87 -21.19
N PRO A 362 -16.71 27.15 -20.86
CA PRO A 362 -16.71 25.69 -20.75
C PRO A 362 -16.28 24.98 -22.05
N ASN A 363 -16.35 25.65 -23.19
CA ASN A 363 -15.98 25.10 -24.50
C ASN A 363 -14.52 25.36 -24.88
N CYS A 364 -13.77 26.17 -24.12
CA CYS A 364 -12.45 26.55 -24.57
C CYS A 364 -11.41 25.44 -24.35
N TYR A 365 -11.28 24.81 -23.18
CA TYR A 365 -10.14 23.89 -22.95
C TYR A 365 -10.34 22.89 -21.79
N VAL A 366 -11.43 22.13 -21.72
CA VAL A 366 -11.50 20.99 -20.77
C VAL A 366 -11.43 19.68 -21.56
N ARG A 367 -10.22 19.14 -21.76
CA ARG A 367 -10.00 17.89 -22.52
C ARG A 367 -9.57 16.75 -21.60
N GLU A 368 -8.72 17.00 -20.60
CA GLU A 368 -8.20 15.96 -19.71
C GLU A 368 -8.80 16.07 -18.29
N PHE A 369 -9.00 17.28 -17.76
CA PHE A 369 -9.41 17.49 -16.37
C PHE A 369 -10.94 17.57 -16.21
N HIS A 370 -11.60 16.42 -16.33
CA HIS A 370 -13.04 16.30 -16.09
C HIS A 370 -13.36 15.83 -14.66
N PRO A 371 -14.20 16.57 -13.89
CA PRO A 371 -14.57 16.17 -12.52
C PRO A 371 -15.15 14.75 -12.42
N ALA A 372 -16.00 14.34 -13.37
CA ALA A 372 -16.58 12.99 -13.39
C ALA A 372 -15.51 11.89 -13.52
N THR A 373 -14.54 12.08 -14.41
CA THR A 373 -13.44 11.13 -14.62
C THR A 373 -12.56 11.05 -13.38
N TYR A 374 -12.16 12.20 -12.83
CA TYR A 374 -11.31 12.27 -11.64
C TYR A 374 -12.00 11.80 -10.36
N LEU A 375 -13.33 11.94 -10.26
CA LEU A 375 -14.11 11.32 -9.19
C LEU A 375 -14.01 9.79 -9.25
N GLY A 376 -14.08 9.22 -10.45
CA GLY A 376 -13.88 7.79 -10.67
C GLY A 376 -12.47 7.30 -10.34
N TYR A 377 -11.43 8.15 -10.48
CA TYR A 377 -10.08 7.83 -10.00
C TYR A 377 -9.98 7.92 -8.48
N LEU A 378 -10.52 9.00 -7.91
CA LEU A 378 -10.57 9.24 -6.47
C LEU A 378 -11.26 8.09 -5.74
N GLU A 379 -12.42 7.63 -6.20
CA GLU A 379 -13.18 6.56 -5.55
C GLU A 379 -12.38 5.25 -5.47
N LYS A 380 -11.69 4.85 -6.56
CA LYS A 380 -10.88 3.62 -6.58
C LYS A 380 -9.69 3.71 -5.62
N VAL A 381 -8.99 4.86 -5.61
CA VAL A 381 -7.89 5.12 -4.69
C VAL A 381 -8.38 5.12 -3.25
N HIS A 382 -9.51 5.76 -2.99
CA HIS A 382 -10.10 5.87 -1.65
C HIS A 382 -10.50 4.50 -1.08
N LEU A 383 -11.27 3.72 -1.84
CA LEU A 383 -11.71 2.39 -1.42
C LEU A 383 -10.54 1.45 -1.14
N PHE A 384 -9.54 1.42 -2.04
CA PHE A 384 -8.36 0.60 -1.88
C PHE A 384 -7.55 1.00 -0.64
N SER A 385 -7.33 2.31 -0.46
CA SER A 385 -6.56 2.83 0.69
C SER A 385 -7.26 2.54 2.01
N LYS A 386 -8.59 2.70 2.06
CA LYS A 386 -9.40 2.36 3.23
C LYS A 386 -9.28 0.89 3.59
N GLU A 387 -9.42 -0.01 2.62
CA GLU A 387 -9.29 -1.46 2.83
C GLU A 387 -7.90 -1.83 3.36
N LEU A 388 -6.85 -1.24 2.78
CA LEU A 388 -5.47 -1.52 3.17
C LEU A 388 -5.15 -1.02 4.58
N LEU A 389 -5.62 0.18 4.94
CA LEU A 389 -5.46 0.73 6.28
C LEU A 389 -6.17 -0.12 7.34
N VAL A 390 -7.39 -0.58 7.06
CA VAL A 390 -8.11 -1.50 7.97
C VAL A 390 -7.32 -2.80 8.17
N LYS A 391 -6.74 -3.36 7.10
CA LYS A 391 -5.89 -4.57 7.20
C LYS A 391 -4.61 -4.32 8.01
N PHE A 392 -3.98 -3.14 7.88
CA PHE A 392 -2.84 -2.77 8.71
C PHE A 392 -3.21 -2.71 10.19
N GLU A 393 -4.37 -2.12 10.51
CA GLU A 393 -4.87 -2.07 11.88
C GLU A 393 -5.18 -3.46 12.44
N GLU A 394 -5.80 -4.35 11.65
CA GLU A 394 -6.05 -5.74 12.05
C GLU A 394 -4.74 -6.50 12.32
N TYR A 395 -3.73 -6.29 11.46
CA TYR A 395 -2.41 -6.90 11.61
C TYR A 395 -1.67 -6.38 12.85
N GLU A 396 -1.70 -5.07 13.10
CA GLU A 396 -1.14 -4.48 14.32
C GLU A 396 -1.87 -4.94 15.59
N LYS A 397 -3.21 -5.07 15.54
CA LYS A 397 -3.99 -5.63 16.65
C LYS A 397 -3.60 -7.08 16.92
N GLN A 398 -3.43 -7.89 15.88
CA GLN A 398 -2.95 -9.28 16.02
C GLN A 398 -1.54 -9.33 16.63
N GLN A 399 -0.62 -8.46 16.20
CA GLN A 399 0.71 -8.38 16.79
C GLN A 399 0.71 -7.87 18.24
N LYS A 400 -0.16 -6.92 18.60
CA LYS A 400 -0.31 -6.40 19.97
C LYS A 400 -0.95 -7.42 20.91
N ILE A 401 -1.89 -8.23 20.43
CA ILE A 401 -2.46 -9.38 21.18
C ILE A 401 -1.37 -10.42 21.47
N GLU A 402 -0.44 -10.64 20.54
CA GLU A 402 0.74 -11.50 20.77
C GLU A 402 1.78 -10.87 21.72
N GLN A 403 1.71 -9.55 21.98
CA GLN A 403 2.71 -8.78 22.75
C GLN A 403 2.21 -8.24 24.10
N GLN A 404 0.92 -8.40 24.47
CA GLN A 404 0.44 -7.96 25.78
C GLN A 404 0.95 -8.87 26.92
N PRO A 405 1.64 -8.32 27.93
CA PRO A 405 2.12 -9.08 29.09
C PRO A 405 0.99 -9.26 30.12
N SER A 406 0.78 -10.49 30.59
CA SER A 406 -0.08 -10.78 31.75
C SER A 406 0.49 -10.13 33.02
N LYS A 407 -0.32 -9.34 33.76
CA LYS A 407 0.09 -8.65 34.99
C LYS A 407 0.28 -9.60 36.20
N GLU A 408 1.52 -9.55 36.73
CA GLU A 408 2.01 -9.64 38.15
C GLU A 408 1.73 -10.92 38.98
N GLU A 409 2.67 -11.62 39.65
CA GLU A 409 4.06 -11.42 40.16
C GLU A 409 4.69 -12.81 40.56
N PRO A 410 5.97 -13.00 40.97
CA PRO A 410 7.16 -12.14 40.89
C PRO A 410 8.38 -12.80 40.18
N LYS A 411 9.38 -11.96 39.91
CA LYS A 411 10.75 -12.19 39.39
C LYS A 411 11.29 -13.63 39.50
N GLN A 412 11.59 -14.25 38.34
CA GLN A 412 12.75 -15.14 38.18
C GLN A 412 13.12 -15.33 36.69
N ALA A 413 14.34 -14.91 36.35
CA ALA A 413 15.21 -15.26 35.23
C ALA A 413 14.62 -15.45 33.82
N GLU A 414 15.18 -14.71 32.86
CA GLU A 414 15.10 -14.97 31.42
C GLU A 414 15.34 -16.46 31.11
N ILE A 415 14.31 -17.16 30.63
CA ILE A 415 14.46 -18.46 29.98
C ILE A 415 14.16 -18.24 28.50
N ALA A 416 15.21 -18.31 27.69
CA ALA A 416 15.13 -18.34 26.23
C ALA A 416 14.08 -19.38 25.78
N LYS A 417 13.20 -19.01 24.84
CA LYS A 417 12.27 -19.92 24.17
C LYS A 417 13.07 -20.95 23.36
N THR A 418 13.49 -22.04 23.99
CA THR A 418 14.14 -23.18 23.33
C THR A 418 13.29 -24.43 23.51
N TRP A 419 12.74 -24.95 22.41
CA TRP A 419 12.25 -26.32 22.38
C TRP A 419 13.39 -27.27 22.01
N TYR A 420 13.34 -28.50 22.52
CA TYR A 420 14.22 -29.58 22.06
C TYR A 420 13.48 -30.91 22.11
N PHE A 421 13.88 -31.84 21.24
CA PHE A 421 13.32 -33.18 21.21
C PHE A 421 14.32 -34.20 21.77
N ASP A 422 13.98 -34.81 22.91
CA ASP A 422 14.73 -35.92 23.48
C ASP A 422 14.37 -37.22 22.74
N SER A 423 15.25 -37.63 21.84
CA SER A 423 15.08 -38.83 21.02
C SER A 423 15.16 -40.13 21.82
N LYS A 424 15.80 -40.15 22.99
CA LYS A 424 15.91 -41.34 23.85
C LYS A 424 14.59 -41.63 24.56
N ASN A 425 13.93 -40.58 25.02
CA ASN A 425 12.63 -40.68 25.72
C ASN A 425 11.42 -40.41 24.82
N ASN A 426 11.63 -40.18 23.51
CA ASN A 426 10.65 -39.71 22.52
C ASN A 426 9.75 -38.61 23.09
N SER A 427 10.37 -37.60 23.70
CA SER A 427 9.66 -36.51 24.34
C SER A 427 10.10 -35.16 23.82
N LEU A 428 9.13 -34.34 23.42
CA LEU A 428 9.32 -32.95 23.09
C LEU A 428 9.25 -32.12 24.36
N HIS A 429 10.26 -31.30 24.58
CA HIS A 429 10.31 -30.31 25.64
C HIS A 429 10.12 -28.94 25.01
N ILE A 430 9.07 -28.24 25.43
CA ILE A 430 8.82 -26.84 25.08
C ILE A 430 8.66 -26.10 26.38
N ASN A 431 9.59 -25.19 26.68
CA ASN A 431 9.67 -24.50 27.97
C ASN A 431 9.71 -25.55 29.12
N GLN A 432 8.76 -25.50 30.05
CA GLN A 432 8.67 -26.45 31.18
C GLN A 432 7.78 -27.68 30.88
N THR A 433 7.15 -27.75 29.71
CA THR A 433 6.17 -28.80 29.39
C THR A 433 6.80 -29.95 28.61
N LYS A 434 6.59 -31.17 29.09
CA LYS A 434 7.05 -32.41 28.45
C LYS A 434 5.91 -33.15 27.75
N ILE A 435 6.03 -33.36 26.44
CA ILE A 435 5.08 -34.14 25.64
C ILE A 435 5.73 -35.44 25.17
N ARG A 436 5.22 -36.58 25.62
CA ARG A 436 5.66 -37.90 25.13
C ARG A 436 4.92 -38.28 23.85
N PHE A 437 5.65 -38.81 22.88
CA PHE A 437 5.13 -39.35 21.62
C PHE A 437 5.33 -40.86 21.57
N LYS A 438 4.48 -41.55 20.80
CA LYS A 438 4.65 -42.98 20.53
C LYS A 438 5.94 -43.22 19.74
N ASN A 439 6.67 -44.28 20.09
CA ASN A 439 7.85 -44.71 19.34
C ASN A 439 7.44 -45.00 17.88
N ASP A 440 8.29 -44.57 16.94
CA ASP A 440 8.18 -44.84 15.50
C ASP A 440 6.88 -44.36 14.84
N SER A 441 6.26 -43.32 15.41
CA SER A 441 5.18 -42.59 14.75
C SER A 441 5.73 -41.57 13.75
N LEU A 442 4.96 -41.24 12.71
CA LEU A 442 5.33 -40.17 11.77
C LEU A 442 5.58 -38.83 12.48
N ARG A 443 4.88 -38.55 13.59
CA ARG A 443 5.07 -37.33 14.41
C ARG A 443 6.42 -37.31 15.12
N SER A 444 6.84 -38.42 15.72
CA SER A 444 8.17 -38.53 16.34
C SER A 444 9.28 -38.57 15.28
N GLY A 445 9.02 -39.13 14.10
CA GLY A 445 9.91 -39.03 12.93
C GLY A 445 10.15 -37.59 12.48
N LEU A 446 9.09 -36.79 12.34
CA LEU A 446 9.18 -35.35 12.02
C LEU A 446 10.02 -34.60 13.05
N LEU A 447 9.75 -34.81 14.36
CA LEU A 447 10.50 -34.16 15.43
C LEU A 447 11.98 -34.54 15.42
N ARG A 448 12.32 -35.79 15.12
CA ARG A 448 13.72 -36.23 14.96
C ARG A 448 14.41 -35.54 13.78
N ILE A 449 13.71 -35.32 12.67
CA ILE A 449 14.30 -34.65 11.50
C ILE A 449 14.54 -33.17 11.79
N PHE A 450 13.55 -32.48 12.35
CA PHE A 450 13.67 -31.06 12.70
C PHE A 450 14.63 -30.80 13.86
N SER A 451 14.82 -31.75 14.78
CA SER A 451 15.76 -31.58 15.90
C SER A 451 17.22 -31.92 15.58
N LYS A 452 17.52 -32.52 14.41
CA LYS A 452 18.87 -32.97 14.04
C LYS A 452 19.88 -31.83 13.86
N ASN A 453 19.50 -30.75 13.17
CA ASN A 453 20.36 -29.60 12.95
C ASN A 453 19.52 -28.32 12.77
N LYS A 454 20.16 -27.15 12.87
CA LYS A 454 19.49 -25.86 12.75
C LYS A 454 18.91 -25.62 11.35
N ASN A 455 19.60 -26.08 10.31
CA ASN A 455 19.17 -25.92 8.93
C ASN A 455 17.82 -26.59 8.67
N ASN A 456 17.59 -27.78 9.23
CA ASN A 456 16.33 -28.50 9.10
C ASN A 456 15.16 -27.80 9.80
N GLN A 457 15.41 -26.92 10.77
CA GLN A 457 14.35 -26.14 11.42
C GLN A 457 13.92 -24.98 10.53
N THR A 458 14.88 -24.34 9.85
CA THR A 458 14.65 -23.14 9.04
C THR A 458 14.29 -23.43 7.59
N SER A 459 14.64 -24.61 7.06
CA SER A 459 14.37 -25.01 5.68
C SER A 459 12.96 -25.56 5.50
N GLU A 460 12.44 -25.40 4.29
CA GLU A 460 11.18 -26.02 3.86
C GLU A 460 11.45 -27.45 3.35
N HIS A 461 10.64 -28.42 3.80
CA HIS A 461 10.82 -29.83 3.48
C HIS A 461 9.62 -30.38 2.73
N HIS A 462 9.85 -31.12 1.64
CA HIS A 462 8.78 -31.79 0.91
C HIS A 462 8.27 -33.04 1.65
N PHE A 463 6.95 -33.23 1.66
CA PHE A 463 6.34 -34.35 2.38
C PHE A 463 6.77 -35.74 1.86
N THR A 464 7.08 -35.86 0.56
CA THR A 464 7.53 -37.11 -0.04
C THR A 464 8.91 -37.51 0.46
N GLU A 465 9.83 -36.55 0.54
CA GLU A 465 11.18 -36.75 1.04
C GLU A 465 11.18 -37.07 2.54
N LEU A 466 10.38 -36.35 3.33
CA LEU A 466 10.21 -36.65 4.74
C LEU A 466 9.62 -38.05 4.98
N PHE A 467 8.66 -38.46 4.15
CA PHE A 467 8.09 -39.81 4.25
C PHE A 467 9.14 -40.88 3.96
N ALA A 468 9.97 -40.69 2.93
CA ALA A 468 11.05 -41.60 2.58
C ALA A 468 12.12 -41.66 3.69
N GLN A 469 12.51 -40.51 4.25
CA GLN A 469 13.49 -40.43 5.34
C GLN A 469 13.00 -41.06 6.65
N ILE A 470 11.69 -41.00 6.94
CA ILE A 470 11.11 -41.59 8.15
C ILE A 470 10.91 -43.10 8.00
N ASN A 471 10.46 -43.58 6.83
CA ASN A 471 10.14 -44.99 6.59
C ASN A 471 11.30 -45.81 6.00
N GLY A 472 12.39 -45.17 5.58
CA GLY A 472 13.59 -45.82 5.05
C GLY A 472 13.50 -46.31 3.60
N SER A 473 12.41 -45.98 2.89
CA SER A 473 12.20 -46.33 1.48
C SER A 473 11.26 -45.33 0.79
N GLU A 474 11.42 -45.17 -0.52
CA GLU A 474 10.54 -44.34 -1.33
C GLU A 474 9.09 -44.86 -1.30
N PRO A 475 8.08 -43.97 -1.25
CA PRO A 475 6.69 -44.39 -1.19
C PRO A 475 6.21 -44.99 -2.51
N ALA A 476 5.67 -46.22 -2.46
CA ALA A 476 5.00 -46.83 -3.61
C ALA A 476 3.80 -46.02 -4.13
N ASP A 477 3.15 -45.22 -3.26
CA ASP A 477 2.08 -44.29 -3.62
C ASP A 477 2.39 -42.90 -3.03
N VAL A 478 2.85 -42.01 -3.91
CA VAL A 478 3.23 -40.63 -3.61
C VAL A 478 2.07 -39.83 -3.02
N LYS A 479 0.84 -40.01 -3.53
CA LYS A 479 -0.33 -39.23 -3.11
C LYS A 479 -0.77 -39.63 -1.70
N LYS A 480 -0.79 -40.93 -1.42
CA LYS A 480 -1.09 -41.47 -0.08
C LYS A 480 -0.02 -41.09 0.94
N ALA A 481 1.26 -41.08 0.55
CA ALA A 481 2.36 -40.64 1.40
C ALA A 481 2.25 -39.16 1.77
N LYS A 482 2.00 -38.27 0.81
CA LYS A 482 1.78 -36.83 1.04
C LYS A 482 0.66 -36.58 2.05
N ARG A 483 -0.50 -37.23 1.85
CA ARG A 483 -1.66 -37.10 2.75
C ARG A 483 -1.31 -37.54 4.18
N LYS A 484 -0.68 -38.71 4.34
CA LYS A 484 -0.26 -39.21 5.67
C LYS A 484 0.69 -38.25 6.39
N MET A 485 1.63 -37.64 5.66
CA MET A 485 2.58 -36.69 6.24
C MET A 485 1.91 -35.36 6.61
N TYR A 486 1.00 -34.87 5.78
CA TYR A 486 0.20 -33.69 6.09
C TYR A 486 -0.65 -33.91 7.36
N ASP A 487 -1.35 -35.04 7.44
CA ASP A 487 -2.16 -35.40 8.61
C ASP A 487 -1.30 -35.57 9.88
N ALA A 488 -0.09 -36.12 9.73
CA ALA A 488 0.86 -36.24 10.83
C ALA A 488 1.36 -34.87 11.32
N ALA A 489 1.69 -33.95 10.40
CA ALA A 489 2.16 -32.60 10.72
C ALA A 489 1.05 -31.77 11.40
N GLN A 490 -0.16 -31.77 10.86
CA GLN A 490 -1.31 -31.11 11.48
C GLN A 490 -1.65 -31.70 12.84
N GLY A 491 -1.66 -33.03 12.96
CA GLY A 491 -1.86 -33.70 14.24
C GLY A 491 -0.78 -33.41 15.28
N LEU A 492 0.47 -33.15 14.84
CA LEU A 492 1.55 -32.72 15.72
C LEU A 492 1.33 -31.29 16.22
N VAL A 493 0.94 -30.35 15.34
CA VAL A 493 0.61 -28.97 15.72
C VAL A 493 -0.55 -28.94 16.71
N ALA A 494 -1.62 -29.68 16.43
CA ALA A 494 -2.78 -29.77 17.33
C ALA A 494 -2.38 -30.33 18.71
N GLN A 495 -1.60 -31.40 18.75
CA GLN A 495 -1.16 -32.01 20.01
C GLN A 495 -0.25 -31.08 20.84
N ILE A 496 0.60 -30.28 20.19
CA ILE A 496 1.42 -29.27 20.85
C ILE A 496 0.55 -28.13 21.38
N ALA A 497 -0.37 -27.61 20.57
CA ALA A 497 -1.29 -26.55 20.96
C ALA A 497 -2.14 -26.94 22.17
N THR A 498 -2.73 -28.14 22.18
CA THR A 498 -3.54 -28.62 23.31
C THR A 498 -2.73 -28.74 24.60
N LYS A 499 -1.45 -29.12 24.53
CA LYS A 499 -0.64 -29.38 25.74
C LYS A 499 0.17 -28.18 26.23
N THR A 500 0.43 -27.20 25.38
CA THR A 500 1.35 -26.09 25.69
C THR A 500 0.74 -24.71 25.43
N GLY A 501 -0.44 -24.64 24.82
CA GLY A 501 -1.02 -23.40 24.31
C GLY A 501 -0.31 -22.83 23.09
N GLN A 502 0.82 -23.41 22.65
CA GLN A 502 1.60 -22.93 21.52
C GLN A 502 0.95 -23.35 20.20
N GLN A 503 0.38 -22.38 19.49
CA GLN A 503 -0.17 -22.59 18.16
C GLN A 503 0.94 -22.48 17.09
N ASN A 504 0.67 -22.98 15.88
CA ASN A 504 1.52 -22.79 14.70
C ASN A 504 2.97 -23.30 14.83
N PHE A 505 3.22 -24.40 15.57
CA PHE A 505 4.57 -24.99 15.69
C PHE A 505 5.17 -25.37 14.32
N LEU A 506 4.34 -25.84 13.38
CA LEU A 506 4.71 -26.11 11.99
C LEU A 506 3.84 -25.27 11.05
N ILE A 507 4.44 -24.80 9.95
CA ILE A 507 3.74 -24.17 8.82
C ILE A 507 3.68 -25.22 7.72
N CYS A 508 2.47 -25.61 7.31
CA CYS A 508 2.22 -26.64 6.31
C CYS A 508 1.57 -26.03 5.06
N THR A 509 2.04 -26.40 3.87
CA THR A 509 1.33 -26.16 2.61
C THR A 509 0.69 -27.46 2.11
N SER A 510 0.17 -27.46 0.88
CA SER A 510 -0.33 -28.68 0.21
C SER A 510 0.75 -29.74 -0.05
N SER A 511 2.04 -29.38 -0.01
CA SER A 511 3.13 -30.30 -0.38
C SER A 511 4.41 -30.19 0.46
N THR A 512 4.50 -29.21 1.35
CA THR A 512 5.69 -28.90 2.15
C THR A 512 5.35 -28.60 3.61
N VAL A 513 6.37 -28.68 4.46
CA VAL A 513 6.30 -28.30 5.88
C VAL A 513 7.61 -27.70 6.36
N ARG A 514 7.53 -26.72 7.27
CA ARG A 514 8.67 -26.16 8.00
C ARG A 514 8.32 -25.85 9.44
N VAL A 515 9.32 -25.75 10.32
CA VAL A 515 9.12 -25.24 11.68
C VAL A 515 8.86 -23.73 11.59
N SER A 516 7.91 -23.23 12.38
CA SER A 516 7.63 -21.79 12.40
C SER A 516 8.85 -21.01 12.90
N SER A 517 9.06 -19.83 12.30
CA SER A 517 10.13 -18.88 12.64
C SER A 517 10.10 -18.48 14.11
N GLN A 518 8.92 -18.50 14.75
CA GLN A 518 8.71 -18.26 16.18
C GLN A 518 9.38 -19.31 17.09
N PHE A 519 9.62 -20.51 16.57
CA PHE A 519 10.27 -21.62 17.26
C PHE A 519 11.64 -21.95 16.67
N SER A 520 12.08 -21.22 15.65
CA SER A 520 13.39 -21.38 15.03
C SER A 520 14.46 -20.73 15.91
N TYR A 521 15.63 -21.35 16.00
CA TYR A 521 16.75 -20.80 16.77
C TYR A 521 17.11 -19.37 16.29
N LYS A 522 16.86 -18.34 17.10
CA LYS A 522 17.40 -16.99 16.84
C LYS A 522 18.87 -16.98 17.25
N LYS A 523 19.73 -16.46 16.37
CA LYS A 523 21.11 -16.09 16.71
C LYS A 523 20.99 -14.99 17.79
N LEU A 524 21.54 -15.24 18.98
CA LEU A 524 21.83 -14.16 19.94
C LEU A 524 22.90 -13.26 19.34
#